data_AF-A0A957TWC5-F1
#
_entry.id   AF-A0A957TWC5-F1
#
_cell.length_a   1.000
_cell.length_b   1.000
_cell.length_c   1.000
_cell.angle_alpha   90.00
_cell.angle_beta   90.00
_cell.angle_gamma   90.00
#
_symmetry.space_group_name_H-M   'P 1'
#
loop_
_entity.id
_entity.type
_entity.pdbx_description
1 polymer ?
#
loop_
_entity_poly.entity_id
_entity_poly.type
_entity_poly.pdbx_seq_one_letter_code
_entity_poly.pdbx_strand_id
1 'polypeptide(L)'
;SLGGIVGMVVGSLFIQIPLPYPKILFTFVTAAFGVALVLSRWALKWQPHNDFQLDSWPRCLIFATIGLIGGIFAANTGSGIDTLTFIVLTLAFGINEKVSTPTTVVIMGLNSVIGFLVHGVVMQDIGIVWEYWLACVPIVILGAPLGAYVAGKVSRDAIIYLLLGLITLELVTTIILIPFTPAMVIFTWITVAVCAIWFAAMLVYRHRFVKPLVAVEPTQLMNPAATLSVE
;
A
#
# COMPACT_ATOMS: atom_id res chain seq x y z
N SER A 1 -2.20 -10.19 -5.20
CA SER A 1 -3.63 -10.47 -5.00
C SER A 1 -4.23 -10.92 -6.32
N LEU A 2 -4.96 -12.05 -6.35
CA LEU A 2 -5.67 -12.53 -7.56
C LEU A 2 -6.59 -11.45 -8.14
N GLY A 3 -7.28 -10.68 -7.29
CA GLY A 3 -8.18 -9.61 -7.72
C GLY A 3 -7.48 -8.45 -8.45
N GLY A 4 -6.23 -8.17 -8.14
CA GLY A 4 -5.49 -7.12 -8.84
C GLY A 4 -4.79 -7.60 -10.12
N ILE A 5 -4.53 -8.90 -10.27
CA ILE A 5 -4.15 -9.49 -11.56
C ILE A 5 -5.34 -9.40 -12.53
N VAL A 6 -6.54 -9.76 -12.05
CA VAL A 6 -7.79 -9.60 -12.83
C VAL A 6 -8.05 -8.12 -13.16
N GLY A 7 -7.90 -7.22 -12.17
CA GLY A 7 -8.06 -5.78 -12.38
C GLY A 7 -7.03 -5.19 -13.35
N MET A 8 -5.78 -5.69 -13.35
CA MET A 8 -4.73 -5.28 -14.28
C MET A 8 -5.07 -5.69 -15.72
N VAL A 9 -5.50 -6.94 -15.92
CA VAL A 9 -5.89 -7.45 -17.24
C VAL A 9 -7.11 -6.70 -17.78
N VAL A 10 -8.13 -6.48 -16.94
CA VAL A 10 -9.34 -5.73 -17.34
C VAL A 10 -9.02 -4.26 -17.63
N GLY A 11 -8.21 -3.61 -16.78
CA GLY A 11 -7.82 -2.22 -16.97
C GLY A 11 -6.99 -2.01 -18.23
N SER A 12 -6.05 -2.91 -18.52
CA SER A 12 -5.18 -2.85 -19.71
C SER A 12 -5.97 -2.98 -21.02
N LEU A 13 -7.03 -3.81 -21.02
CA LEU A 13 -7.83 -4.08 -22.22
C LEU A 13 -8.96 -3.06 -22.45
N PHE A 14 -9.53 -2.44 -21.40
CA PHE A 14 -10.75 -1.63 -21.53
C PHE A 14 -10.60 -0.14 -21.18
N ILE A 15 -9.60 0.27 -20.40
CA ILE A 15 -9.50 1.64 -19.87
C ILE A 15 -8.06 2.13 -20.04
N GLN A 16 -7.79 2.82 -21.15
CA GLN A 16 -6.52 3.52 -21.39
C GLN A 16 -6.68 5.00 -21.02
N ILE A 17 -6.06 5.41 -19.93
CA ILE A 17 -6.01 6.81 -19.51
C ILE A 17 -4.82 7.48 -20.23
N PRO A 18 -5.03 8.63 -20.91
CA PRO A 18 -3.94 9.34 -21.58
C PRO A 18 -2.88 9.82 -20.58
N LEU A 19 -1.60 9.80 -20.97
CA LEU A 19 -0.56 10.46 -20.19
C LEU A 19 -0.82 11.99 -20.18
N PRO A 20 -0.58 12.70 -19.06
CA PRO A 20 0.14 12.31 -17.83
C PRO A 20 -0.78 11.95 -16.63
N TYR A 21 -2.08 11.77 -16.84
CA TYR A 21 -3.07 11.61 -15.77
C TYR A 21 -2.81 10.46 -14.78
N PRO A 22 -2.34 9.26 -15.20
CA PRO A 22 -2.05 8.17 -14.28
C PRO A 22 -0.99 8.55 -13.24
N LYS A 23 0.08 9.24 -13.66
CA LYS A 23 1.16 9.62 -12.74
C LYS A 23 0.66 10.62 -11.69
N ILE A 24 -0.11 11.62 -12.11
CA ILE A 24 -0.76 12.58 -11.20
C ILE A 24 -1.62 11.83 -10.18
N LEU A 25 -2.48 10.93 -10.65
CA LEU A 25 -3.34 10.11 -9.82
C LEU A 25 -2.57 9.32 -8.75
N PHE A 26 -1.51 8.61 -9.16
CA PHE A 26 -0.66 7.84 -8.25
C PHE A 26 -0.05 8.73 -7.16
N THR A 27 0.51 9.87 -7.54
CA THR A 27 1.14 10.82 -6.63
C THR A 27 0.17 11.39 -5.60
N PHE A 28 -1.05 11.77 -6.02
CA PHE A 28 -2.01 12.36 -5.08
C PHE A 28 -2.67 11.33 -4.17
N VAL A 29 -2.85 10.08 -4.62
CA VAL A 29 -3.30 8.97 -3.76
C VAL A 29 -2.24 8.66 -2.71
N THR A 30 -0.96 8.55 -3.10
CA THR A 30 0.16 8.30 -2.17
C THR A 30 0.38 9.46 -1.20
N ALA A 31 0.23 10.71 -1.65
CA ALA A 31 0.27 11.89 -0.78
C ALA A 31 -0.85 11.87 0.26
N ALA A 32 -2.10 11.61 -0.17
CA ALA A 32 -3.23 11.48 0.75
C ALA A 32 -3.02 10.35 1.77
N PHE A 33 -2.39 9.26 1.35
CA PHE A 33 -2.00 8.17 2.25
C PHE A 33 -0.96 8.61 3.29
N GLY A 34 0.07 9.35 2.87
CA GLY A 34 1.07 9.90 3.78
C GLY A 34 0.43 10.77 4.87
N VAL A 35 -0.53 11.62 4.50
CA VAL A 35 -1.31 12.42 5.45
C VAL A 35 -2.12 11.54 6.40
N ALA A 36 -2.78 10.51 5.88
CA ALA A 36 -3.56 9.58 6.70
C ALA A 36 -2.68 8.75 7.67
N LEU A 37 -1.46 8.37 7.29
CA LEU A 37 -0.48 7.72 8.16
C LEU A 37 -0.05 8.65 9.30
N VAL A 38 0.25 9.91 8.97
CA VAL A 38 0.60 10.96 9.93
C VAL A 38 -0.52 11.14 10.96
N LEU A 39 -1.76 11.26 10.50
CA LEU A 39 -2.94 11.41 11.35
C LEU A 39 -3.15 10.16 12.23
N SER A 40 -3.05 8.97 11.64
CA SER A 40 -3.16 7.68 12.34
C SER A 40 -2.11 7.55 13.47
N ARG A 41 -0.88 7.99 13.22
CA ARG A 41 0.22 7.87 14.18
C ARG A 41 0.17 8.93 15.28
N TRP A 42 0.04 10.21 14.94
CA TRP A 42 0.16 11.30 15.91
C TRP A 42 -1.17 11.73 16.52
N ALA A 43 -2.26 11.77 15.73
CA ALA A 43 -3.56 12.18 16.25
C ALA A 43 -4.30 11.04 16.96
N LEU A 44 -4.25 9.82 16.41
CA LEU A 44 -4.95 8.66 16.99
C LEU A 44 -4.08 7.82 17.94
N LYS A 45 -2.76 8.07 18.04
CA LYS A 45 -1.78 7.37 18.91
C LYS A 45 -1.94 5.84 18.92
N TRP A 46 -2.33 5.25 17.80
CA TRP A 46 -2.71 3.85 17.74
C TRP A 46 -1.48 2.92 17.81
N GLN A 47 -1.61 1.83 18.56
CA GLN A 47 -0.60 0.77 18.60
C GLN A 47 -0.94 -0.30 17.54
N PRO A 48 -0.08 -0.49 16.51
CA PRO A 48 -0.30 -1.49 15.48
C PRO A 48 -0.23 -2.90 16.06
N HIS A 49 -0.99 -3.81 15.45
CA HIS A 49 -0.90 -5.23 15.79
C HIS A 49 0.16 -5.90 14.89
N ASN A 50 0.86 -6.89 15.45
CA ASN A 50 1.81 -7.71 14.69
C ASN A 50 1.17 -8.99 14.13
N ASP A 51 0.05 -9.46 14.71
CA ASP A 51 -0.63 -10.69 14.27
C ASP A 51 -1.73 -10.41 13.26
N PHE A 52 -1.60 -11.06 12.10
CA PHE A 52 -2.55 -11.01 11.00
C PHE A 52 -3.22 -12.37 10.86
N GLN A 53 -4.50 -12.45 11.25
CA GLN A 53 -5.34 -13.61 10.94
C GLN A 53 -6.47 -13.18 9.99
N LEU A 54 -6.43 -13.69 8.76
CA LEU A 54 -7.44 -13.54 7.70
C LEU A 54 -8.72 -14.35 8.00
N ASP A 55 -9.17 -14.34 9.24
CA ASP A 55 -10.13 -15.36 9.72
C ASP A 55 -11.60 -15.02 9.44
N SER A 56 -11.89 -14.03 8.59
CA SER A 56 -13.28 -13.68 8.28
C SER A 56 -13.47 -13.26 6.82
N TRP A 57 -14.33 -14.03 6.14
CA TRP A 57 -14.87 -13.79 4.80
C TRP A 57 -15.15 -12.31 4.43
N PRO A 58 -15.78 -11.47 5.28
CA PRO A 58 -16.01 -10.06 4.95
C PRO A 58 -14.71 -9.25 4.81
N ARG A 59 -13.66 -9.57 5.58
CA ARG A 59 -12.35 -8.89 5.48
C ARG A 59 -11.65 -9.24 4.16
N CYS A 60 -11.79 -10.48 3.71
CA CYS A 60 -11.26 -10.95 2.43
C CYS A 60 -12.01 -10.31 1.24
N LEU A 61 -13.33 -10.15 1.33
CA LEU A 61 -14.15 -9.47 0.31
C LEU A 61 -13.79 -7.98 0.16
N ILE A 62 -13.60 -7.26 1.28
CA ILE A 62 -13.11 -5.87 1.26
C ILE A 62 -11.71 -5.80 0.63
N PHE A 63 -10.83 -6.75 0.94
CA PHE A 63 -9.50 -6.85 0.34
C PHE A 63 -9.56 -7.11 -1.17
N ALA A 64 -10.51 -7.96 -1.60
CA ALA A 64 -10.71 -8.30 -3.00
C ALA A 64 -11.28 -7.13 -3.80
N THR A 65 -12.26 -6.40 -3.28
CA THR A 65 -12.85 -5.25 -3.98
C THR A 65 -11.89 -4.08 -4.08
N ILE A 66 -11.15 -3.77 -3.01
CA ILE A 66 -10.10 -2.74 -3.04
C ILE A 66 -8.94 -3.17 -3.94
N GLY A 67 -8.57 -4.45 -3.92
CA GLY A 67 -7.56 -5.00 -4.82
C GLY A 67 -7.98 -4.96 -6.29
N LEU A 68 -9.28 -5.08 -6.58
CA LEU A 68 -9.83 -5.01 -7.95
C LEU A 68 -9.86 -3.57 -8.46
N ILE A 69 -10.40 -2.64 -7.66
CA ILE A 69 -10.39 -1.19 -7.96
C ILE A 69 -8.94 -0.70 -8.11
N GLY A 70 -8.06 -1.14 -7.21
CA GLY A 70 -6.65 -0.82 -7.26
C GLY A 70 -5.90 -1.44 -8.42
N GLY A 71 -6.30 -2.63 -8.88
CA GLY A 71 -5.78 -3.26 -10.09
C GLY A 71 -6.14 -2.48 -11.36
N ILE A 72 -7.35 -1.93 -11.47
CA ILE A 72 -7.77 -1.08 -12.59
C ILE A 72 -6.95 0.20 -12.64
N PHE A 73 -6.65 0.77 -11.48
CA PHE A 73 -5.78 1.94 -11.34
C PHE A 73 -4.33 1.60 -11.73
N ALA A 74 -3.81 0.48 -11.22
CA ALA A 74 -2.48 -0.03 -11.50
C ALA A 74 -2.26 -0.36 -12.98
N ALA A 75 -3.30 -0.79 -13.71
CA ALA A 75 -3.24 -1.04 -15.14
C ALA A 75 -2.83 0.20 -15.95
N ASN A 76 -3.17 1.39 -15.46
CA ASN A 76 -2.88 2.65 -16.12
C ASN A 76 -1.59 3.31 -15.62
N THR A 77 -1.23 3.09 -14.36
CA THR A 77 -0.04 3.68 -13.72
C THR A 77 1.20 2.81 -13.80
N GLY A 78 1.08 1.54 -14.20
CA GLY A 78 2.18 0.56 -14.23
C GLY A 78 2.62 0.05 -12.84
N SER A 79 2.30 0.78 -11.77
CA SER A 79 2.39 0.36 -10.37
C SER A 79 1.25 1.00 -9.56
N GLY A 80 0.72 0.35 -8.55
CA GLY A 80 -0.42 0.88 -7.80
C GLY A 80 -1.17 -0.17 -6.98
N ILE A 81 -1.21 -1.42 -7.44
CA ILE A 81 -1.79 -2.54 -6.67
C ILE A 81 -1.00 -2.78 -5.39
N ASP A 82 0.31 -2.70 -5.47
CA ASP A 82 1.29 -2.82 -4.39
C ASP A 82 1.09 -1.71 -3.35
N THR A 83 1.02 -0.46 -3.82
CA THR A 83 0.78 0.72 -2.99
C THR A 83 -0.58 0.66 -2.32
N LEU A 84 -1.65 0.29 -3.03
CA LEU A 84 -2.98 0.15 -2.45
C LEU A 84 -3.07 -1.04 -1.49
N THR A 85 -2.37 -2.13 -1.78
CA THR A 85 -2.25 -3.25 -0.82
C THR A 85 -1.53 -2.79 0.45
N PHE A 86 -0.46 -2.00 0.33
CA PHE A 86 0.23 -1.41 1.47
C PHE A 86 -0.67 -0.48 2.29
N ILE A 87 -1.40 0.41 1.61
CA ILE A 87 -2.40 1.31 2.22
C ILE A 87 -3.43 0.51 3.02
N VAL A 88 -3.97 -0.56 2.45
CA VAL A 88 -4.98 -1.40 3.12
C VAL A 88 -4.39 -2.12 4.33
N LEU A 89 -3.21 -2.73 4.21
CA LEU A 89 -2.56 -3.42 5.34
C LEU A 89 -2.28 -2.47 6.51
N THR A 90 -1.78 -1.27 6.22
CA THR A 90 -1.38 -0.29 7.23
C THR A 90 -2.56 0.51 7.78
N LEU A 91 -3.46 1.04 6.94
CA LEU A 91 -4.59 1.86 7.38
C LEU A 91 -5.83 1.04 7.72
N ALA A 92 -6.22 0.04 6.94
CA ALA A 92 -7.46 -0.70 7.22
C ALA A 92 -7.25 -1.76 8.31
N PHE A 93 -6.13 -2.50 8.26
CA PHE A 93 -5.84 -3.55 9.24
C PHE A 93 -4.94 -3.09 10.40
N GLY A 94 -4.32 -1.90 10.30
CA GLY A 94 -3.47 -1.40 11.38
C GLY A 94 -2.24 -2.28 11.63
N ILE A 95 -1.76 -2.97 10.60
CA ILE A 95 -0.56 -3.80 10.68
C ILE A 95 0.66 -2.89 10.74
N ASN A 96 1.64 -3.30 11.53
CA ASN A 96 2.92 -2.60 11.62
C ASN A 96 3.55 -2.43 10.22
N GLU A 97 3.98 -1.20 9.93
CA GLU A 97 4.60 -0.84 8.65
C GLU A 97 5.87 -1.68 8.41
N LYS A 98 6.55 -2.09 9.50
CA LYS A 98 7.72 -2.97 9.47
C LYS A 98 7.47 -4.35 8.87
N VAL A 99 6.26 -4.89 9.05
CA VAL A 99 5.85 -6.19 8.50
C VAL A 99 5.16 -6.01 7.15
N SER A 100 4.44 -4.90 6.98
CA SER A 100 3.72 -4.61 5.74
C SER A 100 4.66 -4.34 4.57
N THR A 101 5.76 -3.59 4.78
CA THR A 101 6.66 -3.20 3.69
C THR A 101 7.33 -4.40 2.99
N PRO A 102 7.96 -5.37 3.68
CA PRO A 102 8.53 -6.53 3.01
C PRO A 102 7.46 -7.39 2.31
N THR A 103 6.29 -7.52 2.92
CA THR A 103 5.16 -8.29 2.36
C THR A 103 4.72 -7.70 1.02
N THR A 104 4.59 -6.37 0.92
CA THR A 104 4.16 -5.71 -0.32
C THR A 104 5.24 -5.70 -1.39
N VAL A 105 6.51 -5.66 -1.01
CA VAL A 105 7.63 -5.79 -1.96
C VAL A 105 7.61 -7.16 -2.65
N VAL A 106 7.32 -8.25 -1.92
CA VAL A 106 7.18 -9.58 -2.52
C VAL A 106 5.98 -9.63 -3.48
N ILE A 107 4.84 -9.06 -3.08
CA ILE A 107 3.65 -8.96 -3.94
C ILE A 107 3.95 -8.16 -5.22
N MET A 108 4.70 -7.07 -5.10
CA MET A 108 5.13 -6.24 -6.23
C MET A 108 6.03 -7.03 -7.19
N GLY A 109 7.01 -7.78 -6.68
CA GLY A 109 7.89 -8.61 -7.51
C GLY A 109 7.12 -9.67 -8.30
N LEU A 110 6.21 -10.40 -7.63
CA LEU A 110 5.35 -11.38 -8.30
C LEU A 110 4.47 -10.75 -9.38
N ASN A 111 3.89 -9.58 -9.10
CA ASN A 111 3.04 -8.88 -10.04
C ASN A 111 3.82 -8.37 -11.26
N SER A 112 5.08 -7.93 -11.07
CA SER A 112 5.96 -7.53 -12.17
C SER A 112 6.26 -8.70 -13.12
N VAL A 113 6.54 -9.90 -12.57
CA VAL A 113 6.76 -11.10 -13.39
C VAL A 113 5.52 -11.45 -14.21
N ILE A 114 4.33 -11.40 -13.59
CA ILE A 114 3.08 -11.70 -14.29
C ILE A 114 2.77 -10.65 -15.36
N GLY A 115 2.90 -9.36 -15.05
CA GLY A 115 2.70 -8.28 -16.01
C GLY A 115 3.65 -8.41 -17.20
N PHE A 116 4.91 -8.74 -16.94
CA PHE A 116 5.90 -8.99 -17.97
C PHE A 116 5.55 -10.21 -18.84
N LEU A 117 5.00 -11.28 -18.28
CA LEU A 117 4.54 -12.44 -19.05
C LEU A 117 3.32 -12.11 -19.93
N VAL A 118 2.37 -11.31 -19.42
CA VAL A 118 1.19 -10.90 -20.19
C VAL A 118 1.60 -10.01 -21.36
N HIS A 119 2.34 -8.93 -21.10
CA HIS A 119 2.84 -8.04 -22.14
C HIS A 119 3.84 -8.75 -23.08
N GLY A 120 4.64 -9.65 -22.50
CA GLY A 120 5.69 -10.34 -23.23
C GLY A 120 5.27 -11.49 -24.12
N VAL A 121 4.29 -12.29 -23.68
CA VAL A 121 3.84 -13.47 -24.41
C VAL A 121 2.52 -13.19 -25.12
N VAL A 122 1.59 -12.50 -24.47
CA VAL A 122 0.22 -12.31 -25.00
C VAL A 122 0.12 -11.08 -25.88
N MET A 123 0.60 -9.93 -25.42
CA MET A 123 0.45 -8.66 -26.17
C MET A 123 1.61 -8.38 -27.14
N GLN A 124 2.78 -9.00 -26.94
CA GLN A 124 3.99 -8.84 -27.77
C GLN A 124 4.44 -7.37 -27.90
N ASP A 125 4.27 -6.56 -26.86
CA ASP A 125 4.47 -5.09 -26.87
C ASP A 125 5.69 -4.62 -26.05
N ILE A 126 6.62 -5.52 -25.74
CA ILE A 126 7.72 -5.31 -24.76
C ILE A 126 8.90 -4.47 -25.25
N GLY A 127 9.05 -4.21 -26.56
CA GLY A 127 10.06 -3.35 -27.18
C GLY A 127 11.36 -3.14 -26.37
N ILE A 128 11.66 -1.88 -26.04
CA ILE A 128 12.81 -1.47 -25.20
C ILE A 128 12.62 -1.78 -23.71
N VAL A 129 11.39 -2.03 -23.26
CA VAL A 129 11.05 -2.33 -21.86
C VAL A 129 11.70 -3.63 -21.41
N TRP A 130 11.96 -4.56 -22.34
CA TRP A 130 12.72 -5.79 -22.08
C TRP A 130 14.10 -5.52 -21.46
N GLU A 131 14.87 -4.60 -22.01
CA GLU A 131 16.21 -4.27 -21.53
C GLU A 131 16.15 -3.59 -20.15
N TYR A 132 15.17 -2.71 -19.94
CA TYR A 132 14.95 -2.07 -18.65
C TYR A 132 14.55 -3.09 -17.58
N TRP A 133 13.69 -4.04 -17.92
CA TRP A 133 13.28 -5.09 -16.98
C TRP A 133 14.47 -5.95 -16.56
N LEU A 134 15.28 -6.42 -17.52
CA LEU A 134 16.49 -7.19 -17.23
C LEU A 134 17.50 -6.42 -16.39
N ALA A 135 17.67 -5.12 -16.64
CA ALA A 135 18.52 -4.27 -15.82
C ALA A 135 18.01 -4.17 -14.38
N CYS A 136 16.70 -4.18 -14.14
CA CYS A 136 16.13 -4.08 -12.79
C CYS A 136 16.26 -5.38 -11.98
N VAL A 137 16.23 -6.55 -12.62
CA VAL A 137 16.26 -7.87 -11.94
C VAL A 137 17.38 -8.02 -10.90
N PRO A 138 18.67 -7.79 -11.22
CA PRO A 138 19.74 -7.98 -10.24
C PRO A 138 19.66 -6.98 -9.07
N ILE A 139 19.21 -5.75 -9.32
CA ILE A 139 19.03 -4.73 -8.27
C ILE A 139 17.92 -5.16 -7.32
N VAL A 140 16.81 -5.70 -7.81
CA VAL A 140 15.68 -6.13 -6.97
C VAL A 140 16.05 -7.39 -6.17
N ILE A 141 16.74 -8.35 -6.77
CA ILE A 141 17.15 -9.61 -6.09
C ILE A 141 18.02 -9.32 -4.87
N LEU A 142 18.92 -8.33 -4.95
CA LEU A 142 19.80 -7.96 -3.83
C LEU A 142 19.15 -6.90 -2.92
N GLY A 143 18.49 -5.91 -3.51
CA GLY A 143 17.92 -4.77 -2.81
C GLY A 143 16.72 -5.14 -1.95
N ALA A 144 15.83 -6.03 -2.40
CA ALA A 144 14.63 -6.40 -1.63
C ALA A 144 14.97 -7.17 -0.33
N PRO A 145 15.84 -8.20 -0.33
CA PRO A 145 16.25 -8.86 0.91
C PRO A 145 17.03 -7.93 1.85
N LEU A 146 17.94 -7.10 1.31
CA LEU A 146 18.69 -6.14 2.12
C LEU A 146 17.76 -5.10 2.75
N GLY A 147 16.81 -4.57 1.98
CA GLY A 147 15.78 -3.64 2.47
C GLY A 147 14.92 -4.27 3.57
N ALA A 148 14.49 -5.52 3.39
CA ALA A 148 13.73 -6.26 4.40
C ALA A 148 14.55 -6.50 5.68
N TYR A 149 15.84 -6.83 5.55
CA TYR A 149 16.74 -7.00 6.69
C TYR A 149 16.95 -5.71 7.48
N VAL A 150 17.20 -4.59 6.79
CA VAL A 150 17.36 -3.27 7.43
C VAL A 150 16.04 -2.83 8.08
N ALA A 151 14.91 -3.00 7.39
CA ALA A 151 13.59 -2.72 7.96
C ALA A 151 13.36 -3.52 9.25
N GLY A 152 13.83 -4.77 9.31
CA GLY A 152 13.82 -5.63 10.51
C GLY A 152 14.62 -5.10 11.70
N LYS A 153 15.66 -4.28 11.48
CA LYS A 153 16.52 -3.72 12.54
C LYS A 153 16.15 -2.30 12.95
N VAL A 154 15.50 -1.55 12.07
CA VAL A 154 15.17 -0.15 12.28
C VAL A 154 13.88 -0.02 13.12
N SER A 155 13.74 1.11 13.84
CA SER A 155 12.54 1.43 14.59
C SER A 155 11.36 1.69 13.64
N ARG A 156 10.14 1.38 14.09
CA ARG A 156 8.91 1.62 13.31
C ARG A 156 8.82 3.08 12.85
N ASP A 157 9.19 3.99 13.73
CA ASP A 157 9.15 5.43 13.46
C ASP A 157 10.07 5.85 12.33
N ALA A 158 11.28 5.28 12.26
CA ALA A 158 12.21 5.56 11.16
C ALA A 158 11.72 4.99 9.82
N ILE A 159 11.00 3.86 9.82
CA ILE A 159 10.32 3.35 8.61
C ILE A 159 9.24 4.36 8.15
N ILE A 160 8.45 4.89 9.08
CA ILE A 160 7.41 5.87 8.76
C ILE A 160 8.02 7.17 8.22
N TYR A 161 9.12 7.67 8.82
CA TYR A 161 9.83 8.83 8.28
C TYR A 161 10.40 8.57 6.89
N LEU A 162 10.96 7.38 6.64
CA LEU A 162 11.45 6.98 5.32
C LEU A 162 10.31 6.95 4.28
N LEU A 163 9.17 6.36 4.63
CA LEU A 163 7.99 6.32 3.76
C LEU A 163 7.46 7.74 3.45
N LEU A 164 7.34 8.59 4.46
CA LEU A 164 6.93 9.99 4.28
C LEU A 164 7.93 10.77 3.41
N GLY A 165 9.24 10.48 3.56
CA GLY A 165 10.28 11.05 2.70
C GLY A 165 10.10 10.65 1.24
N LEU A 166 9.85 9.36 0.96
CA LEU A 166 9.62 8.85 -0.40
C LEU A 166 8.33 9.42 -1.02
N ILE A 167 7.25 9.50 -0.25
CA ILE A 167 5.99 10.12 -0.70
C ILE A 167 6.19 11.61 -1.01
N THR A 168 6.94 12.32 -0.17
CA THR A 168 7.27 13.73 -0.39
C THR A 168 8.13 13.90 -1.65
N LEU A 169 9.11 13.03 -1.85
CA LEU A 169 9.96 13.02 -3.04
C LEU A 169 9.11 12.80 -4.31
N GLU A 170 8.21 11.82 -4.31
CA GLU A 170 7.30 11.54 -5.43
C GLU A 170 6.40 12.76 -5.72
N LEU A 171 5.86 13.40 -4.68
CA LEU A 171 5.04 14.61 -4.83
C LEU A 171 5.82 15.77 -5.44
N VAL A 172 7.00 16.07 -4.92
CA VAL A 172 7.85 17.17 -5.40
C VAL A 172 8.30 16.92 -6.84
N THR A 173 8.77 15.71 -7.14
CA THR A 173 9.21 15.35 -8.50
C THR A 173 8.05 15.41 -9.50
N THR A 174 6.84 15.01 -9.12
CA THR A 174 5.65 15.14 -9.96
C THR A 174 5.29 16.60 -10.22
N ILE A 175 5.33 17.45 -9.20
CA ILE A 175 5.03 18.89 -9.32
C ILE A 175 6.04 19.58 -10.26
N ILE A 176 7.32 19.20 -10.19
CA ILE A 176 8.38 19.79 -11.02
C ILE A 176 8.33 19.28 -12.46
N LEU A 177 8.14 17.97 -12.66
CA LEU A 177 8.27 17.35 -13.98
C LEU A 177 7.01 17.45 -14.85
N ILE A 178 5.82 17.59 -14.24
CA ILE A 178 4.55 17.58 -14.99
C ILE A 178 4.00 19.00 -15.11
N PRO A 179 3.80 19.54 -16.32
CA PRO A 179 3.16 20.83 -16.50
C PRO A 179 1.66 20.72 -16.16
N PHE A 180 1.23 21.44 -15.13
CA PHE A 180 -0.17 21.43 -14.70
C PHE A 180 -1.03 22.37 -15.55
N THR A 181 -2.01 21.80 -16.25
CA THR A 181 -3.09 22.58 -16.88
C THR A 181 -4.23 22.82 -15.87
N PRO A 182 -5.05 23.88 -16.03
CA PRO A 182 -6.17 24.16 -15.12
C PRO A 182 -7.14 22.97 -14.95
N ALA A 183 -7.38 22.21 -16.02
CA ALA A 183 -8.22 21.00 -15.98
C ALA A 183 -7.61 19.90 -15.08
N MET A 184 -6.29 19.72 -15.11
CA MET A 184 -5.58 18.74 -14.27
C MET A 184 -5.63 19.11 -12.79
N VAL A 185 -5.63 20.41 -12.48
CA VAL A 185 -5.77 20.90 -11.09
C VAL A 185 -7.16 20.54 -10.54
N ILE A 186 -8.23 20.76 -11.29
CA ILE A 186 -9.60 20.40 -10.88
C ILE A 186 -9.69 18.89 -10.63
N PHE A 187 -9.16 18.10 -11.57
CA PHE A 187 -9.14 16.64 -11.46
C PHE A 187 -8.36 16.15 -10.23
N THR A 188 -7.24 16.80 -9.93
CA THR A 188 -6.43 16.54 -8.73
C THR A 188 -7.22 16.81 -7.46
N TRP A 189 -7.91 17.95 -7.37
CA TRP A 189 -8.73 18.30 -6.20
C TRP A 189 -9.87 17.29 -5.98
N ILE A 190 -10.53 16.86 -7.05
CA ILE A 190 -11.55 15.81 -6.98
C ILE A 190 -10.95 14.51 -6.44
N THR A 191 -9.79 14.10 -6.98
CA THR A 191 -9.09 12.88 -6.56
C THR A 191 -8.73 12.92 -5.08
N VAL A 192 -8.16 14.05 -4.62
CA VAL A 192 -7.80 14.24 -3.21
C VAL A 192 -9.02 14.19 -2.31
N ALA A 193 -10.14 14.83 -2.71
CA ALA A 193 -11.38 14.80 -1.95
C ALA A 193 -11.94 13.38 -1.81
N VAL A 194 -11.98 12.61 -2.90
CA VAL A 194 -12.40 11.20 -2.90
C VAL A 194 -11.50 10.36 -2.00
N CYS A 195 -10.18 10.52 -2.10
CA CYS A 195 -9.22 9.80 -1.27
C CYS A 195 -9.36 10.15 0.22
N ALA A 196 -9.57 11.42 0.54
CA ALA A 196 -9.77 11.88 1.91
C ALA A 196 -11.02 11.24 2.54
N ILE A 197 -12.15 11.23 1.81
CA ILE A 197 -13.39 10.57 2.25
C ILE A 197 -13.15 9.06 2.44
N TRP A 198 -12.45 8.43 1.49
CA TRP A 198 -12.17 7.00 1.54
C TRP A 198 -11.28 6.62 2.73
N PHE A 199 -10.20 7.37 2.97
CA PHE A 199 -9.30 7.13 4.10
C PHE A 199 -9.97 7.46 5.43
N ALA A 200 -10.81 8.50 5.49
CA ALA A 200 -11.64 8.75 6.68
C ALA A 200 -12.58 7.57 6.96
N ALA A 201 -13.24 7.03 5.94
CA ALA A 201 -14.09 5.85 6.08
C ALA A 201 -13.30 4.62 6.55
N MET A 202 -12.08 4.41 6.03
CA MET A 202 -11.18 3.34 6.51
C MET A 202 -10.77 3.53 7.97
N LEU A 203 -10.44 4.76 8.38
CA LEU A 203 -10.09 5.08 9.77
C LEU A 203 -11.27 4.84 10.72
N VAL A 204 -12.49 5.23 10.31
CA VAL A 204 -13.73 4.99 11.07
C VAL A 204 -14.06 3.50 11.13
N TYR A 205 -13.95 2.78 10.01
CA TYR A 205 -14.13 1.34 9.97
C TYR A 205 -13.14 0.63 10.91
N ARG A 206 -11.87 1.02 10.87
CA ARG A 206 -10.84 0.49 11.77
C ARG A 206 -11.19 0.75 13.24
N HIS A 207 -11.61 1.96 13.59
CA HIS A 207 -12.00 2.27 14.98
C HIS A 207 -13.24 1.47 15.45
N ARG A 208 -14.16 1.12 14.56
CA ARG A 208 -15.41 0.39 14.92
C ARG A 208 -15.26 -1.13 14.94
N PHE A 209 -14.42 -1.70 14.08
CA PHE A 209 -14.36 -3.15 13.87
C PHE A 209 -13.02 -3.79 14.27
N VAL A 210 -11.96 -3.01 14.48
CA VAL A 210 -10.67 -3.50 14.97
C VAL A 210 -10.51 -3.06 16.42
N LYS A 211 -10.65 -3.99 17.36
CA LYS A 211 -10.50 -3.70 18.79
C LYS A 211 -9.05 -3.24 19.06
N PRO A 212 -8.81 -2.13 19.76
CA PRO A 212 -7.49 -1.83 20.28
C PRO A 212 -7.10 -2.93 21.28
N LEU A 213 -5.85 -3.40 21.23
CA LEU A 213 -5.31 -4.22 22.31
C LEU A 213 -5.50 -3.43 23.61
N VAL A 214 -6.27 -3.99 24.53
CA VAL A 214 -6.22 -3.58 25.93
C VAL A 214 -4.75 -3.72 26.33
N ALA A 215 -4.12 -2.60 26.69
CA ALA A 215 -2.80 -2.65 27.30
C ALA A 215 -2.92 -3.59 28.52
N VAL A 216 -2.25 -4.74 28.47
CA VAL A 216 -2.16 -5.59 29.65
C VAL A 216 -1.41 -4.75 30.70
N GLU A 217 -2.12 -4.35 31.76
CA GLU A 217 -1.52 -3.67 32.88
C GLU A 217 -0.33 -4.50 33.41
N PRO A 218 0.83 -3.89 33.69
CA PRO A 218 2.01 -4.60 34.16
C PRO A 218 1.82 -5.34 35.50
N THR A 219 0.68 -5.14 36.18
CA THR A 219 0.31 -5.81 37.43
C THR A 219 0.06 -7.32 37.30
N GLN A 220 -0.20 -7.85 36.09
CA GLN A 220 -0.46 -9.29 35.86
C GLN A 220 0.83 -10.13 35.70
N LEU A 221 2.00 -9.51 35.57
CA LEU A 221 3.29 -10.22 35.46
C LEU A 221 3.98 -10.45 36.82
N MET A 222 3.49 -9.85 37.90
CA MET A 222 4.11 -9.94 39.24
C MET A 222 3.49 -11.00 40.16
N ASN A 223 2.45 -11.75 39.75
CA ASN A 223 1.88 -12.79 40.62
C ASN A 223 1.53 -14.07 39.87
N PRO A 224 2.50 -14.99 39.66
CA PRO A 224 2.24 -16.31 39.10
C PRO A 224 1.41 -17.25 40.02
N ALA A 225 0.95 -16.80 41.19
CA ALA A 225 0.24 -17.64 42.16
C ALA A 225 -1.30 -17.54 42.10
N ALA A 226 -1.89 -16.65 41.29
CA ALA A 226 -3.35 -16.44 41.28
C ALA A 226 -4.14 -17.37 40.34
N THR A 227 -3.47 -18.20 39.54
CA THR A 227 -4.12 -19.12 38.57
C THR A 227 -4.40 -20.52 39.09
N LEU A 228 -4.19 -20.78 40.38
CA LEU A 228 -4.37 -22.12 40.99
C LEU A 228 -5.59 -22.26 41.91
N SER A 229 -6.52 -21.32 41.92
CA SER A 229 -7.67 -21.36 42.86
C SER A 229 -9.01 -20.96 42.25
N VAL A 230 -9.30 -21.42 41.03
CA VAL A 230 -10.69 -21.55 40.58
C VAL A 230 -10.77 -22.84 39.76
N GLU A 231 -11.13 -23.93 40.45
CA GLU A 231 -11.78 -25.10 39.86
C GLU A 231 -13.06 -24.69 39.11
#